data_AF-A0AAW2IJV9-F1
#
_entry.id   AF-A0AAW2IJV9-F1
#
_cell.length_a   1.000
_cell.length_b   1.000
_cell.length_c   1.000
_cell.angle_alpha   90.00
_cell.angle_beta   90.00
_cell.angle_gamma   90.00
#
_symmetry.space_group_name_H-M   'P 1'
#
loop_
_entity.id
_entity.type
_entity.pdbx_description
1 polymer ?
#
loop_
_entity_poly.entity_id
_entity_poly.type
_entity_poly.pdbx_seq_one_letter_code
_entity_poly.pdbx_strand_id
1 'polypeptide(L)'
;MSKNPLTLIMETNKVNGTNYNDWLRNLRIVLDFENQGYVLDKPLPVTLPEGSSPEERLTFEKWHEDNRKVRSIILTSMTNEIQKQYDRLEDVPSIMLRLKDVLCGS
;
A
#
# COMPACT_ATOMS: atom_id res chain seq x y z
N MET A 1 -9.96 6.11 23.88
CA MET A 1 -10.55 5.71 22.59
C MET A 1 -10.19 4.26 22.33
N SER A 2 -11.16 3.40 22.04
CA SER A 2 -10.88 2.01 21.61
C SER A 2 -10.19 2.05 20.25
N LYS A 3 -9.04 1.38 20.12
CA LYS A 3 -8.36 1.26 18.82
C LYS A 3 -9.23 0.47 17.84
N ASN A 4 -9.28 0.91 16.58
CA ASN A 4 -9.97 0.17 15.52
C ASN A 4 -9.26 -1.21 15.36
N PRO A 5 -9.98 -2.34 15.31
CA PRO A 5 -9.38 -3.67 15.12
C PRO A 5 -8.40 -3.75 13.94
N LEU A 6 -8.68 -3.04 12.84
CA LEU A 6 -7.81 -2.96 11.66
C LEU A 6 -6.51 -2.22 11.96
N THR A 7 -6.58 -1.10 12.69
CA THR A 7 -5.36 -0.38 13.13
C THR A 7 -4.52 -1.23 14.08
N LEU A 8 -5.17 -1.99 14.97
CA LEU A 8 -4.49 -2.87 15.90
C LEU A 8 -3.77 -4.02 15.19
N ILE A 9 -4.38 -4.59 14.13
CA ILE A 9 -3.78 -5.67 13.35
C ILE A 9 -2.46 -5.21 12.70
N MET A 10 -2.44 -3.99 12.13
CA MET A 10 -1.25 -3.44 11.46
C MET A 10 -0.17 -3.01 12.46
N GLU A 11 -0.55 -2.45 13.61
CA GLU A 11 0.40 -2.09 14.66
C GLU A 11 1.08 -3.32 15.29
N THR A 12 0.32 -4.40 15.48
CA THR A 12 0.81 -5.63 16.12
C THR A 12 1.66 -6.47 15.16
N ASN A 13 1.37 -6.40 13.85
CA ASN A 13 2.04 -7.20 12.82
C ASN A 13 2.92 -6.34 11.91
N LYS A 14 3.62 -5.35 12.46
CA LYS A 14 4.55 -4.53 11.68
C LYS A 14 5.58 -5.40 10.98
N VAL A 15 5.95 -5.03 9.75
CA VAL A 15 7.03 -5.70 9.02
C VAL A 15 8.31 -5.59 9.83
N ASN A 16 8.90 -6.73 10.19
CA ASN A 16 10.13 -6.82 10.97
C ASN A 16 11.26 -7.58 10.25
N GLY A 17 11.02 -7.93 8.98
CA GLY A 17 11.98 -8.61 8.13
C GLY A 17 11.79 -10.12 7.99
N THR A 18 11.02 -10.77 8.87
CA THR A 18 10.79 -12.23 8.81
C THR A 18 9.33 -12.60 8.59
N ASN A 19 8.41 -11.64 8.72
CA ASN A 19 6.96 -11.87 8.74
C ASN A 19 6.22 -11.39 7.47
N TYR A 20 6.90 -11.30 6.31
CA TYR A 20 6.34 -10.71 5.10
C TYR A 20 4.98 -11.30 4.69
N ASN A 21 4.85 -12.63 4.68
CA ASN A 21 3.61 -13.29 4.24
C ASN A 21 2.43 -13.04 5.19
N ASP A 22 2.67 -13.04 6.50
CA ASP A 22 1.64 -12.75 7.50
C ASP A 22 1.24 -11.28 7.48
N TRP A 23 2.23 -10.38 7.36
CA TRP A 23 1.98 -8.96 7.14
C TRP A 23 1.17 -8.71 5.87
N LEU A 24 1.53 -9.33 4.74
CA LEU A 24 0.82 -9.18 3.47
C LEU A 24 -0.64 -9.65 3.57
N ARG A 25 -0.89 -10.77 4.26
CA ARG A 25 -2.24 -11.26 4.53
C ARG A 25 -3.05 -10.22 5.33
N ASN A 26 -2.46 -9.67 6.39
CA ASN A 26 -3.11 -8.65 7.21
C ASN A 26 -3.37 -7.35 6.43
N LEU A 27 -2.40 -6.90 5.63
CA LEU A 27 -2.54 -5.74 4.76
C LEU A 27 -3.72 -5.92 3.80
N ARG A 28 -3.83 -7.07 3.13
CA ARG A 28 -4.95 -7.35 2.22
C ARG A 28 -6.30 -7.27 2.91
N ILE A 29 -6.42 -7.79 4.14
CA ILE A 29 -7.67 -7.68 4.93
C ILE A 29 -8.04 -6.21 5.17
N VAL A 30 -7.07 -5.37 5.55
CA VAL A 30 -7.31 -3.94 5.77
C VAL A 30 -7.69 -3.23 4.46
N LEU A 31 -7.00 -3.53 3.36
CA LEU A 31 -7.27 -2.89 2.08
C LEU A 31 -8.59 -3.34 1.45
N ASP A 32 -9.01 -4.59 1.67
CA ASP A 32 -10.32 -5.07 1.25
C ASP A 32 -11.44 -4.35 1.99
N PHE A 33 -11.25 -4.09 3.30
CA PHE A 33 -12.19 -3.28 4.08
C PHE A 33 -12.31 -1.84 3.55
N GLU A 34 -11.19 -1.23 3.15
CA GLU A 34 -11.15 0.12 2.57
C GLU A 34 -11.53 0.15 1.06
N ASN A 35 -11.81 -1.00 0.45
CA ASN A 35 -12.08 -1.15 -0.99
C ASN A 35 -10.92 -0.65 -1.89
N GLN A 36 -9.68 -0.90 -1.46
CA GLN A 36 -8.44 -0.43 -2.09
C GLN A 36 -7.46 -1.57 -2.43
N GLY A 37 -7.83 -2.83 -2.23
CA GLY A 37 -6.96 -3.99 -2.48
C GLY A 37 -6.34 -4.01 -3.89
N TYR A 38 -7.09 -3.49 -4.88
CA TYR A 38 -6.65 -3.38 -6.26
C TYR A 38 -5.33 -2.62 -6.46
N VAL A 39 -4.98 -1.71 -5.53
CA VAL A 39 -3.78 -0.85 -5.62
C VAL A 39 -2.50 -1.68 -5.52
N LEU A 40 -2.55 -2.86 -4.89
CA LEU A 40 -1.40 -3.75 -4.79
C LEU A 40 -1.06 -4.42 -6.12
N ASP A 41 -2.06 -4.73 -6.93
CA ASP A 41 -1.92 -5.62 -8.08
C ASP A 41 -1.87 -4.87 -9.42
N LYS A 42 -2.33 -3.62 -9.46
CA LYS A 42 -2.45 -2.82 -10.68
C LYS A 42 -1.44 -1.67 -10.68
N PRO A 43 -0.82 -1.37 -11.84
CA PRO A 43 0.13 -0.28 -11.94
C PRO A 43 -0.55 1.07 -11.71
N LEU A 44 0.21 2.02 -11.17
CA LEU A 44 -0.22 3.40 -11.07
C LEU A 44 -0.37 3.97 -12.50
N PRO A 45 -1.56 4.46 -12.90
CA PRO A 45 -1.73 5.09 -14.21
C PRO A 45 -0.92 6.38 -14.24
N VAL A 46 0.01 6.52 -15.19
CA VAL A 46 0.97 7.64 -15.21
C VAL A 46 0.42 8.87 -15.93
N THR A 47 -0.46 8.67 -16.90
CA THR A 47 -0.98 9.74 -17.74
C THR A 47 -2.48 9.57 -17.97
N LEU A 48 -3.14 10.70 -18.21
CA LEU A 48 -4.51 10.76 -18.68
C LEU A 48 -4.51 11.37 -20.09
N PRO A 49 -5.02 10.67 -21.12
CA PRO A 49 -5.05 11.17 -22.49
C PRO A 49 -5.77 12.52 -22.63
N GLU A 50 -5.31 13.31 -23.60
CA GLU A 50 -6.02 14.52 -23.98
C GLU A 50 -7.39 14.16 -24.57
N GLY A 51 -8.44 14.83 -24.12
CA GLY A 51 -9.82 14.49 -24.49
C GLY A 51 -10.49 13.43 -23.60
N SER A 52 -9.82 12.96 -22.52
CA SER A 52 -10.44 12.03 -21.58
C SER A 52 -11.73 12.56 -20.97
N SER A 53 -12.69 11.64 -20.80
CA SER A 53 -14.02 11.94 -20.27
C SER A 53 -13.93 12.37 -18.80
N PRO A 54 -14.97 13.06 -18.27
CA PRO A 54 -15.07 13.36 -16.85
C PRO A 54 -14.95 12.11 -15.95
N GLU A 55 -15.53 10.98 -16.37
CA GLU A 55 -15.49 9.71 -15.64
C GLU A 55 -14.08 9.10 -15.61
N GLU A 56 -13.33 9.20 -16.71
CA GLU A 56 -11.93 8.77 -16.79
C GLU A 56 -11.05 9.62 -15.87
N ARG A 57 -11.27 10.95 -15.85
CA ARG A 57 -10.58 11.87 -14.93
C ARG A 57 -10.83 11.51 -13.47
N LEU A 58 -12.09 11.31 -13.10
CA LEU A 58 -12.47 10.92 -11.74
C LEU A 58 -11.83 9.59 -11.33
N THR A 59 -11.80 8.62 -12.25
CA THR A 59 -11.16 7.32 -12.00
C THR A 59 -9.66 7.48 -11.79
N PHE A 60 -8.99 8.31 -12.60
CA PHE A 60 -7.57 8.62 -12.47
C PHE A 60 -7.23 9.30 -11.13
N GLU A 61 -7.99 10.33 -10.77
CA GLU A 61 -7.83 11.06 -9.50
C GLU A 61 -8.06 10.15 -8.29
N LYS A 62 -9.14 9.37 -8.31
CA LYS A 62 -9.46 8.37 -7.28
C LYS A 62 -8.32 7.38 -7.11
N TRP A 63 -7.76 6.89 -8.22
CA TRP A 63 -6.64 5.97 -8.17
C TRP A 63 -5.42 6.57 -7.47
N HIS A 64 -5.07 7.82 -7.79
CA HIS A 64 -3.97 8.53 -7.14
C HIS A 64 -4.21 8.77 -5.66
N GLU A 65 -5.46 9.07 -5.27
CA GLU A 65 -5.83 9.18 -3.86
C GLU A 65 -5.70 7.86 -3.12
N ASP A 66 -6.23 6.78 -3.70
CA ASP A 66 -6.17 5.45 -3.11
C ASP A 66 -4.72 4.96 -3.01
N ASN A 67 -3.86 5.21 -4.02
CA ASN A 67 -2.42 4.95 -3.92
C ASN A 67 -1.75 5.69 -2.75
N ARG A 68 -2.07 6.98 -2.53
CA ARG A 68 -1.53 7.74 -1.38
C ARG A 68 -1.98 7.15 -0.03
N LYS A 69 -3.23 6.74 0.08
CA LYS A 69 -3.79 6.11 1.29
C LYS A 69 -3.12 4.77 1.57
N VAL A 70 -3.08 3.88 0.58
CA VAL A 70 -2.45 2.56 0.70
C VAL A 70 -0.96 2.68 1.03
N ARG A 71 -0.24 3.60 0.37
CA ARG A 71 1.16 3.88 0.70
C ARG A 71 1.33 4.28 2.17
N SER A 72 0.45 5.12 2.70
CA SER A 72 0.48 5.54 4.10
C SER A 72 0.24 4.36 5.06
N ILE A 73 -0.70 3.46 4.73
CA ILE A 73 -0.96 2.23 5.50
C ILE A 73 0.28 1.33 5.50
N ILE A 74 0.89 1.12 4.33
CA ILE A 74 2.10 0.31 4.20
C ILE A 74 3.23 0.88 5.06
N LEU A 75 3.55 2.17 4.93
CA LEU A 75 4.63 2.82 5.67
C LEU A 75 4.40 2.82 7.19
N THR A 76 3.17 3.07 7.64
CA THR A 76 2.85 3.05 9.08
C THR A 76 2.90 1.65 9.68
N SER A 77 2.69 0.62 8.87
CA SER A 77 2.82 -0.79 9.22
C SER A 77 4.25 -1.35 9.15
N MET A 78 5.26 -0.50 9.01
CA MET A 78 6.67 -0.88 9.09
C MET A 78 7.25 -0.51 10.46
N THR A 79 8.35 -1.17 10.83
CA THR A 79 9.25 -0.62 11.84
C THR A 79 9.92 0.65 11.31
N ASN A 80 10.40 1.51 12.20
CA ASN A 80 11.00 2.79 11.81
C ASN A 80 12.25 2.59 10.93
N GLU A 81 13.00 1.52 11.14
CA GLU A 81 14.21 1.17 10.39
C GLU A 81 13.89 0.81 8.94
N ILE A 82 12.79 0.08 8.71
CA ILE A 82 12.33 -0.27 7.37
C ILE A 82 11.68 0.95 6.74
N GLN A 83 10.77 1.64 7.44
CA GLN A 83 10.02 2.78 6.91
C GLN A 83 10.92 3.84 6.24
N LYS A 84 12.04 4.22 6.87
CA LYS A 84 13.01 5.21 6.33
C LYS A 84 13.64 4.82 4.99
N GLN A 85 13.59 3.54 4.62
CA GLN A 85 14.14 3.06 3.34
C GLN A 85 13.12 3.18 2.21
N TYR A 86 11.81 3.23 2.53
CA TYR A 86 10.72 3.19 1.55
C TYR A 86 9.88 4.48 1.52
N ASP A 87 10.07 5.41 2.47
CA ASP A 87 9.25 6.63 2.61
C ASP A 87 9.32 7.61 1.42
N ARG A 88 10.38 7.51 0.60
CA ARG A 88 10.55 8.29 -0.64
C ARG A 88 9.95 7.66 -1.89
N LEU A 89 9.47 6.42 -1.83
CA LEU A 89 8.88 5.75 -2.98
C LEU A 89 7.43 6.21 -3.14
N GLU A 90 7.04 6.59 -4.35
CA GLU A 90 5.73 7.21 -4.58
C GLU A 90 4.64 6.20 -4.97
N ASP A 91 5.02 5.07 -5.57
CA ASP A 91 4.09 4.05 -6.02
C ASP A 91 4.14 2.79 -5.13
N VAL A 92 2.95 2.30 -4.80
CA VAL A 92 2.78 1.10 -3.96
C VAL A 92 3.40 -0.15 -4.60
N PRO A 93 3.23 -0.43 -5.91
CA PRO A 93 3.83 -1.61 -6.54
C PRO A 93 5.36 -1.70 -6.36
N SER A 94 6.09 -0.59 -6.48
CA SER A 94 7.55 -0.56 -6.28
C SER A 94 7.95 -0.85 -4.84
N ILE A 95 7.18 -0.34 -3.86
CA ILE A 95 7.40 -0.67 -2.44
C ILE A 95 7.20 -2.18 -2.24
N MET A 96 6.10 -2.72 -2.76
CA MET A 96 5.76 -4.14 -2.62
C MET A 96 6.78 -5.08 -3.26
N LEU A 97 7.25 -4.74 -4.46
CA LEU A 97 8.29 -5.49 -5.17
C LEU A 97 9.60 -5.51 -4.38
N ARG A 98 10.09 -4.34 -3.97
CA ARG A 98 11.35 -4.25 -3.20
C ARG A 98 11.26 -4.96 -1.85
N LEU A 99 10.14 -4.84 -1.14
CA LEU A 99 9.93 -5.57 0.11
C LEU A 99 9.99 -7.08 -0.12
N LYS A 100 9.34 -7.57 -1.18
CA LYS A 100 9.35 -8.98 -1.51
C LYS A 100 10.77 -9.47 -1.81
N ASP A 101 11.51 -8.74 -2.64
CA ASP A 101 12.87 -9.12 -3.03
C ASP A 101 13.82 -9.18 -1.83
N VAL A 102 13.76 -8.18 -0.94
CA VAL A 102 14.63 -8.08 0.24
C VAL A 102 14.26 -9.10 1.30
N LEU A 103 12.96 -9.35 1.54
CA LEU A 103 12.50 -10.15 2.67
C LEU A 103 12.25 -11.62 2.36
N CYS A 104 11.99 -11.96 1.10
CA CYS A 104 11.76 -13.35 0.70
C CYS A 104 13.00 -14.00 0.10
N GLY A 105 13.96 -13.22 -0.39
CA GLY A 105 15.10 -13.72 -1.17
C GLY A 105 14.64 -14.30 -2.51
N SER A 106 15.32 -13.93 -3.60
CA SER A 106 15.19 -14.65 -4.87
C SER A 106 16.05 -15.91 -4.83
#